data_AF-A0A2I7N7Z4-F1
#
_entry.id   AF-A0A2I7N7Z4-F1
#
_cell.length_a   1.000
_cell.length_b   1.000
_cell.length_c   1.000
_cell.angle_alpha   90.00
_cell.angle_beta   90.00
_cell.angle_gamma   90.00
#
_symmetry.space_group_name_H-M   'P 1'
#
loop_
_entity.id
_entity.type
_entity.pdbx_description
1 polymer ?
#
loop_
_entity_poly.entity_id
_entity_poly.type
_entity_poly.pdbx_seq_one_letter_code
_entity_poly.pdbx_strand_id
1 'polypeptide(L)'
;MSNDFVEEHFQRITSDLEYRKNLIANPKEVLGQEYGCSIAKNTNIEIVEQDEDTIIIMLPAKPESEDDILSELELVTEQVVDLLYVDGIGGYLVPNDDQKWELRNMRKAWIEKLGLDLMKL
;
A
#
# COMPACT_ATOMS: atom_id res chain seq x y z
N MET A 1 -20.31 0.42 -9.78
CA MET A 1 -20.60 1.33 -8.64
C MET A 1 -19.42 2.28 -8.59
N SER A 2 -19.66 3.59 -8.62
CA SER A 2 -18.70 4.54 -9.17
C SER A 2 -17.43 4.67 -8.33
N ASN A 3 -16.30 4.84 -9.03
CA ASN A 3 -15.00 5.22 -8.46
C ASN A 3 -15.06 6.54 -7.65
N ASP A 4 -16.13 7.32 -7.83
CA ASP A 4 -16.25 8.69 -7.36
C ASP A 4 -16.11 8.83 -5.85
N PHE A 5 -16.70 7.94 -5.03
CA PHE A 5 -16.67 8.14 -3.58
C PHE A 5 -15.30 7.89 -2.94
N VAL A 6 -14.48 7.00 -3.53
CA VAL A 6 -13.12 6.72 -3.06
C VAL A 6 -12.21 7.89 -3.45
N GLU A 7 -12.30 8.35 -4.69
CA GLU A 7 -11.55 9.49 -5.19
C GLU A 7 -11.92 10.78 -4.43
N GLU A 8 -13.20 11.00 -4.15
CA GLU A 8 -13.70 12.11 -3.32
C GLU A 8 -13.14 12.06 -1.89
N HIS A 9 -13.07 10.87 -1.29
CA HIS A 9 -12.50 10.71 0.05
C HIS A 9 -11.00 11.08 0.08
N PHE A 10 -10.22 10.62 -0.90
CA PHE A 10 -8.82 10.99 -1.03
C PHE A 10 -8.61 12.48 -1.33
N GLN A 11 -9.48 13.09 -2.15
CA GLN A 11 -9.48 14.54 -2.38
C GLN A 11 -9.77 15.31 -1.11
N ARG A 12 -10.70 14.84 -0.27
CA ARG A 12 -10.98 15.45 1.04
C ARG A 12 -9.80 15.32 1.99
N ILE A 13 -9.15 14.15 2.08
CA ILE A 13 -7.92 13.97 2.87
C ILE A 13 -6.84 14.98 2.45
N THR A 14 -6.76 15.29 1.16
CA THR A 14 -5.76 16.23 0.64
C THR A 14 -6.14 17.70 0.87
N SER A 15 -7.42 18.04 0.76
CA SER A 15 -7.89 19.44 0.77
C SER A 15 -8.40 19.94 2.13
N ASP A 16 -8.90 19.05 3.00
CA ASP A 16 -9.38 19.36 4.34
C ASP A 16 -8.29 19.05 5.39
N LEU A 17 -7.52 20.08 5.74
CA LEU A 17 -6.38 19.97 6.65
C LEU A 17 -6.79 19.60 8.08
N GLU A 18 -7.98 19.99 8.52
CA GLU A 18 -8.48 19.64 9.85
C GLU A 18 -8.87 18.16 9.90
N TYR A 19 -9.59 17.68 8.88
CA TYR A 19 -9.88 16.26 8.72
C TYR A 19 -8.60 15.43 8.65
N ARG A 20 -7.62 15.82 7.83
CA ARG A 20 -6.33 15.13 7.72
C ARG A 20 -5.62 15.03 9.06
N LYS A 21 -5.52 16.15 9.79
CA LYS A 21 -4.90 16.19 11.12
C LYS A 21 -5.61 15.26 12.10
N ASN A 22 -6.94 15.26 12.10
CA ASN A 22 -7.74 14.39 12.96
C ASN A 22 -7.60 12.92 12.59
N LEU A 23 -7.56 12.60 11.30
CA LEU A 23 -7.36 11.25 10.78
C LEU A 23 -6.01 10.68 11.23
N ILE A 24 -4.93 11.47 11.13
CA ILE A 24 -3.59 11.07 11.60
C ILE A 24 -3.58 10.85 13.11
N ALA A 25 -4.20 11.74 13.88
CA ALA A 25 -4.20 11.65 15.34
C ALA A 25 -5.09 10.52 15.90
N ASN A 26 -6.25 10.28 15.28
CA ASN A 26 -7.30 9.38 15.80
C ASN A 26 -7.91 8.50 14.69
N PRO A 27 -7.12 7.67 13.98
CA PRO A 27 -7.55 7.03 12.74
C PRO A 27 -8.77 6.13 12.91
N LYS A 28 -8.85 5.36 14.01
CA LYS A 28 -9.99 4.46 14.26
C LYS A 28 -11.31 5.19 14.45
N GLU A 29 -11.28 6.30 15.17
CA GLU A 29 -12.49 7.08 15.45
C GLU A 29 -12.96 7.79 14.18
N VAL A 30 -12.04 8.46 13.48
CA VAL A 30 -12.36 9.21 12.26
C VAL A 30 -12.86 8.28 11.16
N LEU A 31 -12.20 7.14 10.91
CA LEU A 31 -12.64 6.18 9.89
C LEU A 31 -13.94 5.48 10.30
N GLY A 32 -14.15 5.20 11.60
CA GLY A 32 -15.40 4.64 12.09
C GLY A 32 -16.59 5.58 11.88
N GLN A 33 -16.39 6.88 12.09
CA GLN A 33 -17.39 7.91 11.79
C GLN A 33 -17.65 8.04 10.29
N GLU A 34 -16.58 8.07 9.47
CA GLU A 34 -16.68 8.20 8.00
C GLU A 34 -17.43 7.02 7.37
N TYR A 35 -17.10 5.80 7.77
CA TYR A 35 -17.69 4.57 7.21
C TYR A 35 -18.94 4.09 7.95
N GLY A 36 -19.35 4.79 9.01
CA GLY A 36 -20.50 4.40 9.83
C GLY A 36 -20.34 3.03 10.52
N CYS A 37 -19.11 2.65 10.86
CA CYS A 37 -18.79 1.34 11.44
C CYS A 37 -17.91 1.46 12.70
N SER A 38 -17.80 0.36 13.45
CA SER A 38 -16.89 0.27 14.59
C SER A 38 -15.71 -0.61 14.24
N ILE A 39 -14.49 -0.07 14.32
CA ILE A 39 -13.27 -0.83 14.12
C ILE A 39 -12.95 -1.65 15.37
N ALA A 40 -12.52 -2.90 15.17
CA ALA A 40 -12.23 -3.80 16.28
C ALA A 40 -11.12 -3.26 17.19
N LYS A 41 -11.25 -3.49 18.50
CA LYS A 41 -10.34 -2.91 19.52
C LYS A 41 -8.89 -3.37 19.34
N ASN A 42 -8.70 -4.61 18.90
CA ASN A 42 -7.40 -5.24 18.67
C ASN A 42 -6.76 -4.91 17.31
N THR A 43 -7.47 -4.25 16.40
CA THR A 43 -6.88 -3.76 15.15
C THR A 43 -6.01 -2.55 15.45
N ASN A 44 -4.81 -2.44 14.91
CA ASN A 44 -4.07 -1.18 14.89
C ASN A 44 -4.21 -0.53 13.51
N ILE A 45 -4.29 0.80 13.45
CA ILE A 45 -4.27 1.54 12.18
C ILE A 45 -3.13 2.54 12.26
N GLU A 46 -2.19 2.40 11.33
CA GLU A 46 -1.09 3.32 11.14
C GLU A 46 -1.34 4.11 9.85
N ILE A 47 -1.22 5.43 9.93
CA ILE A 47 -1.31 6.32 8.78
C ILE A 47 0.12 6.71 8.42
N VAL A 48 0.58 6.26 7.25
CA VAL A 48 1.86 6.67 6.68
C VAL A 48 1.60 7.76 5.67
N GLU A 49 2.09 8.97 5.96
CA GLU A 49 2.03 10.07 5.00
C GLU A 49 3.00 9.82 3.85
N GLN A 50 2.54 10.03 2.62
CA GLN A 50 3.37 9.93 1.43
C GLN A 50 3.90 11.33 1.06
N ASP A 51 5.21 11.49 1.16
CA ASP A 51 5.91 12.70 0.71
C ASP A 51 6.24 12.63 -0.79
N GLU A 52 6.29 13.77 -1.46
CA GLU A 52 6.48 13.87 -2.91
C GLU A 52 7.81 13.27 -3.42
N ASP A 53 8.80 13.09 -2.55
CA ASP A 53 10.12 12.55 -2.88
C ASP A 53 10.34 11.12 -2.34
N THR A 54 9.35 10.53 -1.68
CA THR A 54 9.49 9.28 -0.93
C THR A 54 8.67 8.15 -1.53
N ILE A 55 9.34 7.02 -1.81
CA ILE A 55 8.69 5.76 -2.19
C ILE A 55 8.42 4.97 -0.91
N ILE A 56 7.17 4.60 -0.65
CA ILE A 56 6.79 3.76 0.49
C ILE A 56 6.74 2.30 0.04
N ILE A 57 7.34 1.40 0.83
CA ILE A 57 7.37 -0.04 0.59
C ILE A 57 6.58 -0.74 1.70
N MET A 58 5.51 -1.45 1.34
CA MET A 58 4.83 -2.34 2.27
C MET A 58 5.56 -3.68 2.32
N LEU A 59 6.02 -4.07 3.51
CA LEU A 59 6.62 -5.37 3.74
C LEU A 59 5.53 -6.35 4.18
N PRO A 60 5.43 -7.56 3.57
CA PRO A 60 4.56 -8.61 4.06
C PRO A 60 4.82 -8.94 5.53
N ALA A 61 3.76 -9.31 6.25
CA ALA A 61 3.90 -9.82 7.61
C ALA A 61 4.79 -11.06 7.61
N LYS A 62 5.62 -11.20 8.66
CA LYS A 62 6.41 -12.41 8.83
C LYS A 62 5.45 -13.59 9.14
N PRO A 63 5.57 -14.73 8.46
CA PRO A 63 4.88 -15.97 8.83
C PRO A 63 5.08 -16.31 10.32
N GLU A 64 4.04 -16.84 10.95
CA GLU A 64 4.02 -17.15 12.39
C GLU A 64 4.43 -18.60 12.66
N SER A 65 4.15 -19.53 11.73
CA SER A 65 4.43 -20.97 11.90
C SER A 65 5.51 -21.47 10.95
N GLU A 66 6.44 -22.25 11.50
CA GLU A 66 7.44 -22.99 10.70
C GLU A 66 6.87 -24.29 10.11
N ASP A 67 5.79 -24.83 10.69
CA ASP A 67 5.21 -26.12 10.30
C ASP A 67 4.46 -26.07 8.95
N ASP A 68 4.06 -24.88 8.49
CA ASP A 68 3.42 -24.64 7.18
C ASP A 68 3.93 -23.36 6.49
N ILE A 69 5.25 -23.17 6.55
CA ILE A 69 5.90 -21.95 6.08
C ILE A 69 5.59 -21.62 4.61
N LEU A 70 5.41 -22.63 3.74
CA LEU A 70 5.16 -22.39 2.32
C LEU A 70 3.77 -21.81 2.06
N SER A 71 2.74 -22.36 2.71
CA SER A 71 1.37 -21.87 2.56
C SER A 71 1.20 -20.51 3.24
N GLU A 72 1.86 -20.29 4.38
CA GLU A 72 1.88 -18.96 5.01
C GLU A 72 2.62 -17.92 4.16
N LEU A 73 3.74 -18.29 3.52
CA LEU A 73 4.45 -17.41 2.60
C LEU A 73 3.61 -17.02 1.38
N GLU A 74 2.88 -17.98 0.80
CA GLU A 74 1.94 -17.72 -0.30
C GLU A 74 0.86 -16.72 0.16
N LEU A 75 0.21 -17.00 1.29
CA LEU A 75 -0.84 -16.17 1.85
C LEU A 75 -0.38 -14.71 2.11
N VAL A 76 0.74 -14.51 2.82
CA VAL A 76 1.22 -13.15 3.14
C VAL A 76 1.71 -12.41 1.90
N THR A 77 2.17 -13.14 0.88
CA THR A 77 2.57 -12.55 -0.41
C THR A 77 1.35 -12.09 -1.19
N GLU A 78 0.33 -12.94 -1.32
CA GLU A 78 -0.93 -12.59 -1.99
C GLU A 78 -1.62 -11.39 -1.35
N GLN A 79 -1.68 -11.33 0.00
CA GLN A 79 -2.28 -10.21 0.72
C GLN A 79 -1.66 -8.84 0.39
N VAL A 80 -0.36 -8.78 0.12
CA VAL A 80 0.34 -7.53 -0.26
C VAL A 80 0.23 -7.25 -1.76
N VAL A 81 0.19 -8.30 -2.59
CA VAL A 81 0.03 -8.19 -4.04
C VAL A 81 -1.38 -7.71 -4.41
N ASP A 82 -2.42 -8.32 -3.85
CA ASP A 82 -3.82 -8.01 -4.17
C ASP A 82 -4.24 -6.58 -3.79
N LEU A 83 -3.61 -5.99 -2.77
CA LEU A 83 -3.86 -4.61 -2.36
C LEU A 83 -3.45 -3.58 -3.45
N LEU A 84 -2.54 -3.95 -4.36
CA LEU A 84 -1.79 -2.99 -5.19
C LEU A 84 -1.80 -3.29 -6.69
N TYR A 85 -2.23 -4.48 -7.10
CA TYR A 85 -2.25 -4.88 -8.51
C TYR A 85 -3.61 -4.61 -9.18
N VAL A 86 -3.76 -3.38 -9.67
CA VAL A 86 -4.64 -3.12 -10.83
C VAL A 86 -3.84 -2.62 -12.04
N ASP A 87 -2.64 -2.03 -11.91
CA ASP A 87 -1.72 -1.79 -13.06
C ASP A 87 -0.25 -1.38 -12.69
N GLY A 88 0.27 -1.65 -11.47
CA GLY A 88 1.55 -1.10 -10.98
C GLY A 88 2.41 -2.01 -10.10
N ILE A 89 3.69 -1.65 -9.92
CA ILE A 89 4.81 -2.44 -9.35
C ILE A 89 4.54 -2.86 -7.89
N GLY A 90 4.57 -4.17 -7.61
CA GLY A 90 4.11 -4.77 -6.35
C GLY A 90 4.71 -4.22 -5.07
N GLY A 91 3.84 -3.86 -4.11
CA GLY A 91 4.23 -3.43 -2.77
C GLY A 91 4.58 -1.95 -2.62
N TYR A 92 4.67 -1.17 -3.71
CA TYR A 92 5.16 0.22 -3.67
C TYR A 92 4.04 1.24 -3.86
N LEU A 93 3.95 2.22 -2.97
CA LEU A 93 3.14 3.43 -3.16
C LEU A 93 4.05 4.55 -3.70
N VAL A 94 3.71 5.06 -4.88
CA VAL A 94 4.55 6.00 -5.64
C VAL A 94 3.83 7.34 -5.83
N PRO A 95 4.39 8.46 -5.35
CA PRO A 95 3.67 9.75 -5.37
C PRO A 95 3.62 10.41 -6.75
N ASN A 96 4.64 10.23 -7.59
CA ASN A 96 4.69 10.87 -8.92
C ASN A 96 5.37 9.99 -9.99
N ASP A 97 5.37 10.48 -11.24
CA ASP A 97 5.90 9.74 -12.39
C ASP A 97 7.43 9.59 -12.38
N ASP A 98 8.17 10.54 -11.81
CA ASP A 98 9.64 10.47 -11.75
C ASP A 98 10.08 9.25 -10.92
N GLN A 99 9.43 9.03 -9.78
CA GLN A 99 9.69 7.86 -8.94
C GLN A 99 9.22 6.54 -9.56
N LYS A 100 8.21 6.57 -10.44
CA LYS A 100 7.86 5.37 -11.23
C LYS A 100 9.01 4.96 -12.13
N TRP A 101 9.71 5.93 -12.74
CA TRP A 101 10.90 5.66 -13.55
C TRP A 101 12.06 5.15 -12.71
N GLU A 102 12.26 5.67 -11.49
CA GLU A 102 13.25 5.13 -10.56
C GLU A 102 12.97 3.67 -10.21
N LEU A 103 11.73 3.32 -9.85
CA LEU A 103 11.36 1.92 -9.60
C LEU A 103 11.53 1.03 -10.83
N ARG A 104 11.19 1.54 -12.01
CA ARG A 104 11.42 0.82 -13.27
C ARG A 104 12.90 0.54 -13.48
N ASN A 105 13.78 1.51 -13.21
CA ASN A 105 15.22 1.35 -13.30
C ASN A 105 15.74 0.34 -12.29
N MET A 106 15.26 0.38 -11.04
CA MET A 106 15.59 -0.60 -10.00
C MET A 106 15.20 -2.01 -10.44
N ARG A 107 13.97 -2.20 -10.95
CA ARG A 107 13.49 -3.50 -11.44
C ARG A 107 14.34 -4.00 -12.61
N LYS A 108 14.67 -3.12 -13.56
CA LYS A 108 15.54 -3.45 -14.69
C LYS A 108 16.93 -3.90 -14.22
N ALA A 109 17.56 -3.14 -13.33
CA ALA A 109 18.87 -3.48 -12.78
C ALA A 109 18.84 -4.80 -11.99
N TRP A 110 17.75 -5.08 -11.27
CA TRP A 110 17.59 -6.34 -10.54
C TRP A 110 17.46 -7.54 -11.48
N ILE A 111 16.67 -7.40 -12.55
CA ILE A 111 16.51 -8.44 -13.57
C ILE A 111 17.84 -8.72 -14.28
N GLU A 112 18.56 -7.67 -14.68
CA GLU A 112 19.90 -7.79 -15.28
C GLU A 112 20.87 -8.50 -14.32
N LYS A 113 20.87 -8.13 -13.04
CA LYS A 113 21.68 -8.78 -12.00
C LYS A 113 21.35 -10.27 -11.83
N LEU A 114 20.08 -10.64 -11.94
CA LEU A 114 19.63 -12.04 -11.84
C LEU A 114 19.80 -12.83 -13.14
N GLY A 115 20.18 -12.19 -14.24
CA GLY A 115 20.28 -12.82 -15.56
C GLY A 115 18.93 -13.28 -16.12
N LEU A 116 17.82 -12.69 -15.67
CA LEU A 116 16.47 -13.00 -16.16
C LEU A 116 16.20 -12.23 -17.46
N ASP A 117 15.44 -12.83 -18.38
CA ASP A 117 15.05 -12.19 -19.64
C ASP A 117 13.69 -11.50 -19.48
N LEU A 118 13.68 -10.17 -19.62
CA LEU A 118 12.48 -9.33 -19.55
C LEU A 118 11.40 -9.71 -20.59
N MET A 119 11.76 -10.38 -21.69
CA MET A 119 10.82 -10.81 -22.72
C MET A 119 10.15 -12.17 -22.44
N LYS A 120 10.46 -12.82 -21.31
CA LYS A 120 9.94 -14.14 -20.93
C LYS A 120 9.15 -14.17 -19.61
N LEU A 121 8.91 -13.00 -19.01
CA LEU A 121 8.11 -12.83 -17.78
C LEU A 121 6.79 -12.14 -18.11
#